data_AF-A0A6I1KB52-F1
#
_entry.id   AF-A0A6I1KB52-F1
#
_cell.length_a   1.000
_cell.length_b   1.000
_cell.length_c   1.000
_cell.angle_alpha   90.00
_cell.angle_beta   90.00
_cell.angle_gamma   90.00
#
_symmetry.space_group_name_H-M   'P 1'
#
loop_
_entity.id
_entity.type
_entity.pdbx_description
1 polymer ?
#
loop_
_entity_poly.entity_id
_entity_poly.type
_entity_poly.pdbx_seq_one_letter_code
_entity_poly.pdbx_strand_id
1 'polypeptide(L)'
;MAQTEPKKQYRGGAAIVSQSDAPDLVSVCTAHASFSAATAMGGLGLVESGLFQFDFRPVWLGLVGVQARAQPSHSSEPKEYMKLHLLRLTLVFSSLAWGVSVFGVFASWPAAEAVFQELGAKSISHDPMLDYWLRMAAGLFTLVGGLFLLLALHPMKHRAIIPWFGGLMLAEGVVLLVHGLRLQLPPIPFAADTLACLGAGAAILYLSHGALPPSAATEH
;
A
#
# COMPACT_ATOMS: atom_id res chain seq x y z
N MET A 1 -7.28 67.29 -27.69
CA MET A 1 -7.36 66.07 -28.52
C MET A 1 -7.46 64.88 -27.59
N ALA A 2 -8.68 64.39 -27.37
CA ALA A 2 -8.97 63.27 -26.48
C ALA A 2 -9.24 62.03 -27.33
N GLN A 3 -8.41 60.99 -27.21
CA GLN A 3 -8.61 59.69 -27.83
C GLN A 3 -9.55 58.85 -26.95
N THR A 4 -10.74 58.58 -27.45
CA THR A 4 -11.68 57.62 -26.87
C THR A 4 -11.37 56.21 -27.41
N GLU A 5 -11.01 55.29 -26.52
CA GLU A 5 -10.86 53.87 -26.83
C GLU A 5 -12.21 53.18 -27.08
N PRO A 6 -12.32 52.29 -28.08
CA PRO A 6 -13.54 51.49 -28.29
C PRO A 6 -13.57 50.26 -27.36
N LYS A 7 -14.59 50.20 -26.50
CA LYS A 7 -14.95 49.00 -25.72
C LYS A 7 -15.34 47.85 -26.65
N LYS A 8 -14.57 46.75 -26.62
CA LYS A 8 -14.97 45.46 -27.21
C LYS A 8 -16.11 44.85 -26.39
N GLN A 9 -17.29 44.81 -27.00
CA GLN A 9 -18.49 44.19 -26.49
C GLN A 9 -18.44 42.67 -26.76
N TYR A 10 -18.12 41.88 -25.74
CA TYR A 10 -18.19 40.42 -25.81
C TYR A 10 -19.66 39.99 -25.69
N ARG A 11 -20.21 39.54 -26.83
CA ARG A 11 -21.57 39.00 -26.94
C ARG A 11 -21.52 37.53 -26.48
N GLY A 12 -22.10 37.26 -25.32
CA GLY A 12 -22.23 35.92 -24.77
C GLY A 12 -23.09 35.03 -25.67
N GLY A 13 -22.45 34.06 -26.33
CA GLY A 13 -23.12 32.91 -26.92
C GLY A 13 -23.17 31.80 -25.88
N ALA A 14 -24.33 31.62 -25.26
CA ALA A 14 -24.62 30.44 -24.46
C ALA A 14 -24.74 29.23 -25.40
N ALA A 15 -23.61 28.57 -25.67
CA ALA A 15 -23.61 27.22 -26.21
C ALA A 15 -23.97 26.28 -25.06
N ILE A 16 -25.18 25.73 -25.12
CA ILE A 16 -25.61 24.60 -24.31
C ILE A 16 -24.76 23.40 -24.77
N VAL A 17 -23.65 23.17 -24.10
CA VAL A 17 -22.86 21.95 -24.27
C VAL A 17 -23.61 20.85 -23.55
N SER A 18 -24.09 19.89 -24.34
CA SER A 18 -24.73 18.67 -23.89
C SER A 18 -23.75 17.90 -22.99
N GLN A 19 -24.07 17.87 -21.70
CA GLN A 19 -23.39 17.13 -20.65
C GLN A 19 -23.67 15.63 -20.86
N SER A 20 -22.85 14.99 -21.70
CA SER A 20 -22.91 13.57 -22.02
C SER A 20 -21.85 12.82 -21.22
N ASP A 21 -22.31 12.10 -20.20
CA ASP A 21 -21.77 10.82 -19.70
C ASP A 21 -20.24 10.66 -19.63
N ALA A 22 -19.57 11.50 -18.86
CA ALA A 22 -18.29 11.12 -18.28
C ALA A 22 -18.58 10.37 -16.96
N PRO A 23 -18.23 9.08 -16.82
CA PRO A 23 -18.35 8.41 -15.53
C PRO A 23 -17.49 9.15 -14.50
N ASP A 24 -18.11 9.45 -13.37
CA ASP A 24 -17.57 10.23 -12.25
C ASP A 24 -16.17 9.76 -11.79
N LEU A 25 -15.12 10.33 -12.37
CA LEU A 25 -13.75 10.21 -11.85
C LEU A 25 -13.66 10.74 -10.40
N VAL A 26 -14.54 11.68 -10.03
CA VAL A 26 -14.68 12.19 -8.66
C VAL A 26 -15.21 11.12 -7.69
N SER A 27 -16.07 10.20 -8.15
CA SER A 27 -16.63 9.08 -7.35
C SER A 27 -15.58 8.01 -7.07
N VAL A 28 -14.63 7.80 -8.00
CA VAL A 28 -13.51 6.87 -7.83
C VAL A 28 -12.45 7.43 -6.88
N CYS A 29 -12.15 8.73 -6.95
CA CYS A 29 -11.24 9.38 -6.01
C CYS A 29 -11.81 9.48 -4.60
N THR A 30 -13.14 9.68 -4.45
CA THR A 30 -13.78 9.62 -3.12
C THR A 30 -13.84 8.20 -2.58
N ALA A 31 -13.97 7.16 -3.40
CA ALA A 31 -13.92 5.77 -2.92
C ALA A 31 -12.53 5.37 -2.40
N HIS A 32 -11.45 5.82 -3.05
CA HIS A 32 -10.07 5.55 -2.60
C HIS A 32 -9.68 6.40 -1.38
N ALA A 33 -10.07 7.68 -1.34
CA ALA A 33 -9.91 8.51 -0.15
C ALA A 33 -10.75 7.99 1.02
N SER A 34 -11.94 7.43 0.76
CA SER A 34 -12.79 6.83 1.79
C SER A 34 -12.25 5.50 2.29
N PHE A 35 -11.52 4.71 1.50
CA PHE A 35 -10.93 3.46 1.97
C PHE A 35 -9.57 3.66 2.65
N SER A 36 -8.75 4.61 2.18
CA SER A 36 -7.52 5.02 2.88
C SER A 36 -7.84 5.79 4.16
N ALA A 37 -8.90 6.61 4.17
CA ALA A 37 -9.44 7.22 5.39
C ALA A 37 -10.27 6.24 6.23
N ALA A 38 -10.90 5.19 5.68
CA ALA A 38 -11.52 4.13 6.49
C ALA A 38 -10.49 3.11 7.00
N THR A 39 -9.29 3.04 6.45
CA THR A 39 -8.19 2.25 7.02
C THR A 39 -7.42 3.08 8.06
N ALA A 40 -7.27 4.39 7.83
CA ALA A 40 -6.66 5.32 8.79
C ALA A 40 -7.62 5.78 9.92
N MET A 41 -8.92 5.90 9.65
CA MET A 41 -9.97 6.26 10.63
C MET A 41 -10.85 5.07 11.04
N GLY A 42 -10.95 3.98 10.28
CA GLY A 42 -11.54 2.72 10.78
C GLY A 42 -10.57 1.95 11.68
N GLY A 43 -9.27 2.26 11.66
CA GLY A 43 -8.39 1.96 12.79
C GLY A 43 -8.78 2.67 14.09
N LEU A 44 -9.65 3.70 14.03
CA LEU A 44 -10.19 4.43 15.18
C LEU A 44 -11.70 4.18 15.39
N GLY A 45 -12.49 3.89 14.35
CA GLY A 45 -13.94 3.67 14.41
C GLY A 45 -14.40 2.21 14.43
N LEU A 46 -13.54 1.25 14.02
CA LEU A 46 -13.83 -0.20 14.11
C LEU A 46 -13.31 -0.80 15.44
N VAL A 47 -12.71 0.04 16.29
CA VAL A 47 -12.38 -0.24 17.70
C VAL A 47 -13.64 -0.26 18.59
N GLU A 48 -14.75 0.32 18.14
CA GLU A 48 -15.98 0.45 18.95
C GLU A 48 -16.93 -0.75 18.83
N SER A 49 -16.84 -1.56 17.79
CA SER A 49 -17.78 -2.68 17.52
C SER A 49 -17.52 -3.97 18.32
N GLY A 50 -16.59 -3.97 19.28
CA GLY A 50 -16.44 -5.05 20.28
C GLY A 50 -16.11 -6.46 19.76
N LEU A 51 -15.99 -6.66 18.44
CA LEU A 51 -15.76 -7.97 17.81
C LEU A 51 -14.31 -8.20 17.34
N PHE A 52 -13.46 -7.17 17.40
CA PHE A 52 -12.02 -7.27 17.19
C PHE A 52 -11.30 -6.28 18.11
N GLN A 53 -10.95 -6.71 19.33
CA GLN A 53 -10.02 -5.94 20.16
C GLN A 53 -8.63 -5.99 19.52
N PHE A 54 -8.29 -4.95 18.74
CA PHE A 54 -6.92 -4.65 18.39
C PHE A 54 -6.22 -4.07 19.63
N ASP A 55 -5.69 -4.96 20.46
CA ASP A 55 -4.82 -4.56 21.57
C ASP A 55 -3.45 -4.12 21.02
N PHE A 56 -3.34 -2.83 20.66
CA PHE A 56 -2.08 -2.17 20.31
C PHE A 56 -1.16 -1.93 21.53
N ARG A 57 -1.55 -2.35 22.74
CA ARG A 57 -0.86 -2.10 24.00
C ARG A 57 -0.39 -3.42 24.62
N PRO A 58 0.67 -4.09 24.11
CA PRO A 58 2.01 -3.74 24.61
C PRO A 58 3.20 -4.20 23.70
N VAL A 59 3.37 -3.69 22.48
CA VAL A 59 4.61 -4.01 21.70
C VAL A 59 5.77 -3.06 22.03
N TRP A 60 5.48 -1.83 22.47
CA TRP A 60 6.52 -0.83 22.76
C TRP A 60 7.23 -1.01 24.11
N LEU A 61 6.65 -1.71 25.08
CA LEU A 61 7.25 -1.92 26.42
C LEU A 61 8.20 -3.12 26.49
N GLY A 62 8.30 -3.95 25.45
CA GLY A 62 9.23 -5.10 25.39
C GLY A 62 10.62 -4.78 24.82
N LEU A 63 10.90 -3.52 24.48
CA LEU A 63 12.10 -3.13 23.72
C LEU A 63 13.41 -3.07 24.55
N VAL A 64 13.37 -3.35 25.86
CA VAL A 64 14.54 -3.27 26.77
C VAL A 64 14.79 -4.59 27.54
N GLY A 65 14.26 -5.71 27.05
CA GLY A 65 14.59 -7.05 27.58
C GLY A 65 15.77 -7.66 26.83
N VAL A 66 16.99 -7.49 27.33
CA VAL A 66 18.17 -8.26 26.90
C VAL A 66 17.90 -9.75 27.13
N GLN A 67 17.50 -10.47 26.07
CA GLN A 67 17.27 -11.90 26.15
C GLN A 67 18.58 -12.63 25.87
N ALA A 68 19.18 -13.14 26.94
CA ALA A 68 20.39 -13.95 26.91
C ALA A 68 20.24 -15.11 25.90
N ARG A 69 21.18 -15.17 24.93
CA ARG A 69 21.26 -16.25 23.95
C ARG A 69 21.61 -17.56 24.65
N ALA A 70 20.62 -18.42 24.86
CA ALA A 70 20.88 -19.85 24.86
C ALA A 70 21.33 -20.23 23.45
N GLN A 71 22.60 -20.63 23.31
CA GLN A 71 23.15 -21.19 22.07
C GLN A 71 22.43 -22.52 21.78
N PRO A 72 21.69 -22.65 20.66
CA PRO A 72 21.07 -23.91 20.31
C PRO A 72 22.17 -24.94 20.02
N SER A 73 22.11 -26.08 20.72
CA SER A 73 22.97 -27.23 20.49
C SER A 73 22.82 -27.72 19.06
N HIS A 74 23.88 -27.50 18.30
CA HIS A 74 24.24 -27.90 16.94
C HIS A 74 23.55 -29.16 16.37
N SER A 75 22.26 -29.08 16.03
CA SER A 75 21.55 -30.08 15.20
C SER A 75 20.32 -29.51 14.48
N SER A 76 20.23 -28.18 14.33
CA SER A 76 19.17 -27.54 13.54
C SER A 76 19.34 -27.90 12.06
N GLU A 77 18.46 -28.77 11.56
CA GLU A 77 18.37 -29.21 10.16
C GLU A 77 18.52 -28.04 9.16
N PRO A 78 19.21 -28.24 8.02
CA PRO A 78 19.43 -27.23 6.97
C PRO A 78 18.15 -26.57 6.42
N LYS A 79 16.97 -27.17 6.66
CA LYS A 79 15.66 -26.66 6.22
C LYS A 79 15.24 -25.35 6.92
N GLU A 80 15.59 -25.16 8.18
CA GLU A 80 15.17 -23.97 8.94
C GLU A 80 15.92 -22.70 8.51
N TYR A 81 17.22 -22.83 8.20
CA TYR A 81 18.01 -21.73 7.63
C TYR A 81 17.48 -21.28 6.26
N MET A 82 17.05 -22.24 5.43
CA MET A 82 16.52 -21.96 4.10
C MET A 82 15.20 -21.18 4.17
N LYS A 83 14.28 -21.54 5.09
CA LYS A 83 13.03 -20.80 5.30
C LYS A 83 13.27 -19.35 5.71
N LEU A 84 14.21 -19.11 6.62
CA LEU A 84 14.53 -17.75 7.08
C LEU A 84 15.11 -16.89 5.96
N HIS A 85 15.97 -17.46 5.10
CA HIS A 85 16.47 -16.77 3.92
C HIS A 85 15.36 -16.45 2.91
N LEU A 86 14.47 -17.40 2.63
CA LEU A 86 13.32 -17.17 1.75
C LEU A 86 12.39 -16.08 2.29
N LEU A 87 12.15 -16.07 3.61
CA LEU A 87 11.33 -15.05 4.25
C LEU A 87 11.98 -13.67 4.10
N ARG A 88 13.29 -13.56 4.36
CA ARG A 88 14.04 -12.32 4.14
C ARG A 88 14.00 -11.86 2.70
N LEU A 89 14.21 -12.77 1.74
CA LEU A 89 14.14 -12.44 0.32
C LEU A 89 12.75 -11.93 -0.08
N THR A 90 11.69 -12.55 0.44
CA THR A 90 10.31 -12.12 0.18
C THR A 90 10.02 -10.75 0.80
N LEU A 91 10.51 -10.48 2.01
CA LEU A 91 10.38 -9.18 2.68
C LEU A 91 11.18 -8.08 1.95
N VAL A 92 12.40 -8.39 1.47
CA VAL A 92 13.21 -7.46 0.65
C VAL A 92 12.52 -7.21 -0.69
N PHE A 93 12.01 -8.25 -1.35
CA PHE A 93 11.26 -8.10 -2.59
C PHE A 93 10.04 -7.18 -2.39
N SER A 94 9.27 -7.41 -1.32
CA SER A 94 8.12 -6.56 -0.96
C SER A 94 8.59 -5.13 -0.67
N SER A 95 9.67 -4.96 0.09
CA SER A 95 10.25 -3.63 0.36
C SER A 95 10.62 -2.89 -0.92
N LEU A 96 11.22 -3.56 -1.91
CA LEU A 96 11.60 -2.96 -3.18
C LEU A 96 10.37 -2.61 -4.03
N ALA A 97 9.40 -3.53 -4.15
CA ALA A 97 8.18 -3.30 -4.90
C ALA A 97 7.43 -2.05 -4.40
N TRP A 98 7.32 -1.92 -3.08
CA TRP A 98 6.71 -0.76 -2.43
C TRP A 98 7.61 0.48 -2.44
N GLY A 99 8.93 0.30 -2.30
CA GLY A 99 9.92 1.36 -2.24
C GLY A 99 10.10 2.13 -3.54
N VAL A 100 9.76 1.54 -4.70
CA VAL A 100 9.75 2.24 -6.00
C VAL A 100 8.83 3.48 -5.97
N SER A 101 7.82 3.49 -5.09
CA SER A 101 6.95 4.66 -4.90
C SER A 101 7.70 5.94 -4.46
N VAL A 102 8.94 5.83 -3.95
CA VAL A 102 9.76 7.01 -3.60
C VAL A 102 9.96 7.95 -4.78
N PHE A 103 10.03 7.42 -6.00
CA PHE A 103 10.12 8.24 -7.21
C PHE A 103 8.88 9.10 -7.39
N GLY A 104 7.69 8.58 -7.05
CA GLY A 104 6.42 9.31 -7.15
C GLY A 104 6.30 10.49 -6.18
N VAL A 105 7.03 10.47 -5.06
CA VAL A 105 7.05 11.58 -4.09
C VAL A 105 7.69 12.84 -4.71
N PHE A 106 8.76 12.65 -5.49
CA PHE A 106 9.55 13.72 -6.08
C PHE A 106 9.24 13.98 -7.57
N ALA A 107 8.43 13.12 -8.19
CA ALA A 107 8.05 13.27 -9.58
C ALA A 107 7.31 14.60 -9.82
N SER A 108 7.63 15.25 -10.93
CA SER A 108 6.82 16.36 -11.44
C SER A 108 5.55 15.82 -12.08
N TRP A 109 4.48 16.64 -12.13
CA TRP A 109 3.23 16.23 -12.76
C TRP A 109 3.40 15.73 -14.21
N PRO A 110 4.17 16.40 -15.10
CA PRO A 110 4.38 15.89 -16.46
C PRO A 110 5.06 14.53 -16.50
N ALA A 111 5.97 14.25 -15.55
CA ALA A 111 6.63 12.94 -15.46
C ALA A 111 5.66 11.86 -14.99
N ALA A 112 4.82 12.16 -13.99
CA ALA A 112 3.77 11.25 -13.52
C ALA A 112 2.74 10.97 -14.61
N GLU A 113 2.30 12.00 -15.35
CA GLU A 113 1.38 11.85 -16.48
C GLU A 113 1.97 10.98 -17.59
N ALA A 114 3.25 11.16 -17.94
CA ALA A 114 3.91 10.31 -18.93
C ALA A 114 3.87 8.83 -18.52
N VAL A 115 4.18 8.52 -17.25
CA VAL A 115 4.07 7.14 -16.72
C VAL A 115 2.63 6.64 -16.78
N PHE A 116 1.63 7.43 -16.40
CA PHE A 116 0.24 7.01 -16.51
C PHE A 116 -0.18 6.73 -17.95
N GLN A 117 0.28 7.54 -18.91
CA GLN A 117 0.01 7.32 -20.34
C GLN A 117 0.67 6.04 -20.85
N GLU A 118 1.88 5.73 -20.42
CA GLU A 118 2.54 4.44 -20.72
C GLU A 118 1.77 3.25 -20.15
N LEU A 119 1.08 3.43 -19.01
CA LEU A 119 0.20 2.44 -18.40
C LEU A 119 -1.21 2.41 -19.02
N GLY A 120 -1.45 3.20 -20.08
CA GLY A 120 -2.71 3.21 -20.84
C GLY A 120 -3.74 4.24 -20.37
N ALA A 121 -3.39 5.16 -19.47
CA ALA A 121 -4.26 6.27 -19.11
C ALA A 121 -4.39 7.27 -20.27
N LYS A 122 -5.56 7.89 -20.40
CA LYS A 122 -5.74 9.05 -21.30
C LYS A 122 -5.02 10.25 -20.70
N SER A 123 -4.69 11.26 -21.51
CA SER A 123 -4.13 12.51 -20.99
C SER A 123 -5.04 13.10 -19.92
N ILE A 124 -4.45 13.43 -18.77
CA ILE A 124 -5.15 13.89 -17.56
C ILE A 124 -4.80 15.36 -17.39
N SER A 125 -5.80 16.23 -17.44
CA SER A 125 -5.59 17.64 -17.12
C SER A 125 -5.04 17.77 -15.70
N HIS A 126 -4.06 18.66 -15.52
CA HIS A 126 -3.47 18.87 -14.20
C HIS A 126 -4.53 19.36 -13.20
N ASP A 127 -4.76 18.55 -12.17
CA ASP A 127 -5.58 18.89 -11.01
C ASP A 127 -4.66 18.93 -9.77
N PRO A 128 -4.49 20.09 -9.10
CA PRO A 128 -3.65 20.21 -7.91
C PRO A 128 -4.05 19.26 -6.78
N MET A 129 -5.34 18.94 -6.65
CA MET A 129 -5.81 18.01 -5.63
C MET A 129 -5.32 16.60 -5.93
N LEU A 130 -5.45 16.15 -7.18
CA LEU A 130 -4.97 14.83 -7.62
C LEU A 130 -3.44 14.70 -7.46
N ASP A 131 -2.67 15.74 -7.82
CA ASP A 131 -1.21 15.75 -7.60
C ASP A 131 -0.86 15.59 -6.12
N TYR A 132 -1.58 16.31 -5.24
CA TYR A 132 -1.42 16.17 -3.79
C TYR A 132 -1.72 14.73 -3.31
N TRP A 133 -2.84 14.13 -3.71
CA TRP A 133 -3.22 12.77 -3.32
C TRP A 133 -2.21 11.72 -3.79
N LEU A 134 -1.70 11.87 -5.02
CA LEU A 134 -0.70 10.96 -5.57
C LEU A 134 0.61 11.01 -4.78
N ARG A 135 1.09 12.21 -4.42
CA ARG A 135 2.30 12.37 -3.60
C ARG A 135 2.10 11.82 -2.19
N MET A 136 0.91 12.03 -1.61
CA MET A 136 0.58 11.48 -0.31
C MET A 136 0.56 9.94 -0.33
N ALA A 137 -0.06 9.34 -1.35
CA ALA A 137 -0.08 7.89 -1.53
C ALA A 137 1.34 7.33 -1.76
N ALA A 138 2.14 7.98 -2.61
CA ALA A 138 3.53 7.63 -2.85
C ALA A 138 4.37 7.68 -1.56
N GLY A 139 4.15 8.70 -0.72
CA GLY A 139 4.80 8.83 0.58
C GLY A 139 4.42 7.70 1.54
N LEU A 140 3.14 7.35 1.62
CA LEU A 140 2.66 6.23 2.42
C LEU A 140 3.28 4.91 1.97
N PHE A 141 3.28 4.64 0.66
CA PHE A 141 3.86 3.42 0.09
C PHE A 141 5.37 3.34 0.31
N THR A 142 6.07 4.48 0.30
CA THR A 142 7.50 4.54 0.62
C THR A 142 7.75 4.16 2.08
N LEU A 143 6.94 4.67 3.00
CA LEU A 143 7.02 4.32 4.42
C LEU A 143 6.73 2.84 4.67
N VAL A 144 5.70 2.28 4.00
CA VAL A 144 5.39 0.85 4.05
C VAL A 144 6.56 0.02 3.53
N GLY A 145 7.15 0.39 2.39
CA GLY A 145 8.34 -0.26 1.85
C GLY A 145 9.55 -0.21 2.79
N GLY A 146 9.78 0.94 3.46
CA GLY A 146 10.78 1.09 4.50
C GLY A 146 10.52 0.21 5.73
N LEU A 147 9.26 0.02 6.11
CA LEU A 147 8.88 -0.86 7.21
C LEU A 147 9.15 -2.33 6.85
N PHE A 148 8.82 -2.77 5.64
CA PHE A 148 9.22 -4.08 5.14
C PHE A 148 10.74 -4.28 5.15
N LEU A 149 11.51 -3.25 4.81
CA LEU A 149 12.98 -3.31 4.88
C LEU A 149 13.45 -3.52 6.33
N LEU A 150 12.86 -2.79 7.28
CA LEU A 150 13.19 -2.91 8.69
C LEU A 150 12.88 -4.33 9.23
N LEU A 151 11.75 -4.90 8.81
CA LEU A 151 11.38 -6.29 9.11
C LEU A 151 12.38 -7.29 8.48
N ALA A 152 12.85 -7.02 7.26
CA ALA A 152 13.83 -7.86 6.57
C ALA A 152 15.22 -7.85 7.24
N LEU A 153 15.64 -6.71 7.81
CA LEU A 153 16.93 -6.58 8.51
C LEU A 153 16.92 -7.35 9.83
N HIS A 154 15.80 -7.35 10.57
CA HIS A 154 15.68 -7.99 11.88
C HIS A 154 14.43 -8.88 12.01
N PRO A 155 14.29 -9.95 11.21
CA PRO A 155 13.06 -10.75 11.19
C PRO A 155 12.84 -11.51 12.51
N MET A 156 13.92 -11.91 13.17
CA MET A 156 13.84 -12.63 14.46
C MET A 156 13.29 -11.76 15.59
N LYS A 157 13.61 -10.46 15.59
CA LYS A 157 13.12 -9.52 16.60
C LYS A 157 11.62 -9.23 16.44
N HIS A 158 11.13 -9.26 15.19
CA HIS A 158 9.78 -8.84 14.85
C HIS A 158 8.89 -10.01 14.41
N ARG A 159 9.19 -11.26 14.81
CA ARG A 159 8.48 -12.44 14.28
C ARG A 159 6.95 -12.37 14.44
N ALA A 160 6.47 -11.73 15.51
CA ALA A 160 5.06 -11.63 15.82
C ALA A 160 4.29 -10.71 14.84
N ILE A 161 4.95 -9.70 14.27
CA ILE A 161 4.32 -8.74 13.36
C ILE A 161 4.42 -9.15 11.89
N ILE A 162 5.37 -10.00 11.53
CA ILE A 162 5.55 -10.51 10.16
C ILE A 162 4.26 -11.11 9.57
N PRO A 163 3.52 -12.02 10.24
CA PRO A 163 2.28 -12.56 9.67
C PRO A 163 1.21 -11.48 9.47
N TRP A 164 1.18 -10.45 10.30
CA TRP A 164 0.27 -9.30 10.10
C TRP A 164 0.58 -8.55 8.80
N PHE A 165 1.86 -8.30 8.50
CA PHE A 165 2.26 -7.68 7.23
C PHE A 165 1.92 -8.56 6.02
N GLY A 166 2.11 -9.89 6.14
CA GLY A 166 1.68 -10.82 5.10
C GLY A 166 0.16 -10.79 4.87
N GLY A 167 -0.63 -10.74 5.94
CA GLY A 167 -2.09 -10.63 5.89
C GLY A 167 -2.57 -9.31 5.28
N LEU A 168 -1.95 -8.19 5.65
CA LEU A 168 -2.26 -6.87 5.08
C LEU A 168 -2.02 -6.85 3.57
N MET A 169 -0.90 -7.43 3.12
CA MET A 169 -0.57 -7.51 1.70
C MET A 169 -1.53 -8.41 0.91
N LEU A 170 -2.03 -9.50 1.52
CA LEU A 170 -3.10 -10.30 0.93
C LEU A 170 -4.41 -9.52 0.82
N ALA A 171 -4.82 -8.84 1.89
CA ALA A 171 -6.05 -8.06 1.90
C ALA A 171 -6.02 -6.99 0.79
N GLU A 172 -4.89 -6.30 0.64
CA GLU A 172 -4.68 -5.34 -0.42
C GLU A 172 -4.70 -5.97 -1.82
N GLY A 173 -4.04 -7.11 -2.00
CA GLY A 173 -4.11 -7.86 -3.26
C GLY A 173 -5.55 -8.24 -3.65
N VAL A 174 -6.39 -8.60 -2.68
CA VAL A 174 -7.82 -8.89 -2.91
C VAL A 174 -8.59 -7.62 -3.29
N VAL A 175 -8.35 -6.51 -2.59
CA VAL A 175 -8.96 -5.21 -2.90
C VAL A 175 -8.60 -4.79 -4.32
N LEU A 176 -7.31 -4.85 -4.69
CA LEU A 176 -6.83 -4.57 -6.04
C LEU A 176 -7.54 -5.47 -7.07
N LEU A 177 -7.60 -6.77 -6.82
CA LEU A 177 -8.26 -7.74 -7.70
C LEU A 177 -9.72 -7.37 -7.95
N VAL A 178 -10.49 -7.11 -6.89
CA VAL A 178 -11.92 -6.76 -7.00
C VAL A 178 -12.10 -5.44 -7.75
N HIS A 179 -11.30 -4.42 -7.46
CA HIS A 179 -11.40 -3.13 -8.13
C HIS A 179 -10.95 -3.18 -9.59
N GLY A 180 -9.87 -3.87 -9.90
CA GLY A 180 -9.37 -4.00 -11.28
C GLY A 180 -10.34 -4.77 -12.17
N LEU A 181 -10.97 -5.83 -11.65
CA LEU A 181 -12.03 -6.55 -12.36
C LEU A 181 -13.26 -5.66 -12.57
N ARG A 182 -13.68 -4.91 -11.54
CA ARG A 182 -14.84 -4.01 -11.62
C ARG A 182 -14.62 -2.87 -12.63
N LEU A 183 -13.41 -2.34 -12.71
CA LEU A 183 -13.04 -1.27 -13.62
C LEU A 183 -12.61 -1.76 -15.01
N GLN A 184 -12.57 -3.08 -15.23
CA GLN A 184 -12.12 -3.71 -16.48
C GLN A 184 -10.75 -3.18 -16.92
N LEU A 185 -9.83 -3.02 -15.97
CA LEU A 185 -8.49 -2.49 -16.27
C LEU A 185 -7.74 -3.45 -17.21
N PRO A 186 -6.86 -2.91 -18.08
CA PRO A 186 -5.97 -3.75 -18.87
C PRO A 186 -5.14 -4.65 -17.94
N PRO A 187 -4.80 -5.88 -18.37
CA PRO A 187 -4.15 -6.86 -17.51
C PRO A 187 -2.76 -6.42 -17.01
N ILE A 188 -2.10 -5.50 -17.69
CA ILE A 188 -0.84 -4.89 -17.26
C ILE A 188 -1.12 -3.40 -17.10
N PRO A 189 -0.77 -2.76 -15.96
CA PRO A 189 0.02 -3.25 -14.82
C PRO A 189 -0.77 -4.04 -13.75
N PHE A 190 -2.10 -4.01 -13.81
CA PHE A 190 -3.00 -4.51 -12.77
C PHE A 190 -2.69 -5.93 -12.26
N ALA A 191 -2.47 -6.89 -13.17
CA ALA A 191 -2.20 -8.27 -12.78
C ALA A 191 -0.83 -8.42 -12.11
N ALA A 192 0.17 -7.62 -12.50
CA ALA A 192 1.49 -7.66 -11.89
C ALA A 192 1.42 -7.24 -10.42
N ASP A 193 0.74 -6.12 -10.13
CA ASP A 193 0.59 -5.61 -8.76
C ASP A 193 -0.24 -6.57 -7.90
N THR A 194 -1.34 -7.08 -8.46
CA THR A 194 -2.21 -8.05 -7.78
C THR A 194 -1.46 -9.34 -7.45
N LEU A 195 -0.73 -9.90 -8.42
CA LEU A 195 0.05 -11.12 -8.23
C LEU A 195 1.23 -10.90 -7.29
N ALA A 196 1.88 -9.74 -7.33
CA ALA A 196 2.94 -9.40 -6.40
C ALA A 196 2.40 -9.34 -4.96
N CYS A 197 1.26 -8.68 -4.73
CA CYS A 197 0.64 -8.58 -3.40
C CYS A 197 0.15 -9.94 -2.90
N LEU A 198 -0.62 -10.68 -3.70
CA LEU A 198 -1.15 -11.98 -3.32
C LEU A 198 -0.03 -13.01 -3.15
N GLY A 199 0.91 -13.07 -4.10
CA GLY A 199 2.00 -14.04 -4.11
C GLY A 199 2.97 -13.82 -2.95
N ALA A 200 3.49 -12.60 -2.79
CA ALA A 200 4.42 -12.34 -1.70
C ALA A 200 3.71 -12.33 -0.33
N GLY A 201 2.43 -11.95 -0.25
CA GLY A 201 1.65 -11.99 1.00
C GLY A 201 1.41 -13.42 1.47
N ALA A 202 1.00 -14.29 0.55
CA ALA A 202 0.88 -15.73 0.81
C ALA A 202 2.23 -16.35 1.18
N ALA A 203 3.31 -15.99 0.48
CA ALA A 203 4.65 -16.47 0.80
C ALA A 203 5.11 -16.04 2.21
N ILE A 204 4.89 -14.79 2.61
CA ILE A 204 5.20 -14.30 3.96
C ILE A 204 4.40 -15.08 5.02
N LEU A 205 3.10 -15.27 4.81
CA LEU A 205 2.25 -16.04 5.73
C LEU A 205 2.70 -17.49 5.83
N TYR A 206 2.93 -18.17 4.71
CA TYR A 206 3.37 -19.56 4.69
C TYR A 206 4.71 -19.75 5.41
N LEU A 207 5.68 -18.86 5.14
CA LEU A 207 7.01 -18.94 5.74
C LEU A 207 7.03 -18.51 7.22
N SER A 208 6.13 -17.64 7.65
CA SER A 208 6.04 -17.20 9.05
C SER A 208 5.37 -18.22 9.98
N HIS A 209 4.37 -18.97 9.49
CA HIS A 209 3.73 -20.03 10.28
C HIS A 209 4.69 -21.18 10.62
N GLY A 210 5.62 -21.50 9.71
CA GLY A 210 6.62 -22.54 9.93
C GLY A 210 7.73 -22.16 10.92
N ALA A 211 7.80 -20.91 11.37
CA ALA A 211 8.87 -20.37 12.23
C ALA A 211 8.46 -20.15 13.69
N LEU A 212 7.20 -20.39 14.05
CA LEU A 212 6.75 -20.41 15.44
C LEU A 212 7.11 -21.77 16.06
N PRO A 213 8.00 -21.82 17.08
CA PRO A 213 8.15 -23.04 17.84
C PRO A 213 6.80 -23.37 18.48
N PRO A 214 6.42 -24.65 18.61
CA PRO A 214 5.24 -25.07 19.34
C PRO A 214 5.43 -24.71 20.82
N SER A 215 5.15 -23.45 21.16
CA SER A 215 5.18 -22.99 22.54
C SER A 215 3.90 -23.45 23.20
N ALA A 216 4.02 -24.51 24.00
CA ALA A 216 3.14 -24.82 25.11
C ALA A 216 1.66 -25.01 24.74
N ALA A 217 1.39 -25.95 23.85
CA ALA A 217 0.12 -26.66 23.94
C ALA A 217 0.07 -27.34 25.32
N THR A 218 -0.72 -26.74 26.23
CA THR A 218 -1.41 -27.43 27.33
C THR A 218 -0.55 -28.22 28.32
N GLU A 219 0.04 -27.53 29.30
CA GLU A 219 0.03 -28.02 30.68
C GLU A 219 -0.86 -27.08 31.51
N HIS A 220 -2.17 -27.32 31.47
CA HIS A 220 -3.14 -26.84 32.46
C HIS A 220 -4.20 -27.93 32.65
#